data_AF-A0A1F8QAB6-F1
#
_entry.id   AF-A0A1F8QAB6-F1
#
_cell.length_a   1.000
_cell.length_b   1.000
_cell.length_c   1.000
_cell.angle_alpha   90.00
_cell.angle_beta   90.00
_cell.angle_gamma   90.00
#
_symmetry.space_group_name_H-M   'P 1'
#
loop_
_entity.id
_entity.type
_entity.pdbx_description
1 polymer ?
#
loop_
_entity_poly.entity_id
_entity_poly.type
_entity_poly.pdbx_seq_one_letter_code
_entity_poly.pdbx_strand_id
1 'polypeptide(L)'
;MTEPVVENKKHRRKLIFLLLSGAAGIILLVIGGYQLMEFTDSTDFCGRLCHQVMYPEYTVYQESPHSRVNCVECHVGYGGGYFVRSKISGIPQVWAVLTNSYERPITTPVKNLRPARETCEQCHRPERFAGDLVISHTTYAPDNANTERVDTRIMRVGGGEAEAARDIHWHIAASVWYLPLDAARQDIGWVGVEDSSGGLAEYFSPDKSSEITPERIEKERRLMDCVDCHNRATHVYRSPEELVDTALAQGKIDKTLPYIKWQGVTALDPVNPSLELAISKIEAIREFYRNNYPDVLAAQGASIDRAIEELKNIARLTTFPEMKVTWETYIDNIGHQKGPGCFRCHGKLEARQAGAEKEAIDADCSLCHYLALQ
;
A
#
# COMPACT_ATOMS: atom_id res chain seq x y z
N MET A 1 -65.27 48.96 -14.16
CA MET A 1 -65.09 47.65 -14.84
C MET A 1 -63.98 47.85 -15.87
N THR A 2 -62.83 47.19 -15.92
CA THR A 2 -62.32 45.94 -15.31
C THR A 2 -60.79 45.92 -15.53
N GLU A 3 -59.95 46.41 -14.61
CA GLU A 3 -58.49 46.39 -14.86
C GLU A 3 -57.52 46.29 -13.65
N PRO A 4 -57.82 45.53 -12.58
CA PRO A 4 -56.76 45.04 -11.66
C PRO A 4 -56.59 43.51 -11.67
N VAL A 5 -57.54 42.75 -12.24
CA VAL A 5 -57.58 41.28 -12.16
C VAL A 5 -56.67 40.59 -13.19
N VAL A 6 -56.45 41.21 -14.36
CA VAL A 6 -55.66 40.62 -15.46
C VAL A 6 -54.15 40.75 -15.22
N GLU A 7 -53.72 41.87 -14.65
CA GLU A 7 -52.31 42.13 -14.33
C GLU A 7 -51.80 41.22 -13.20
N ASN A 8 -52.64 40.99 -12.18
CA ASN A 8 -52.38 40.04 -11.10
C ASN A 8 -52.18 38.59 -11.62
N LYS A 9 -52.96 38.15 -12.62
CA LYS A 9 -52.79 36.81 -13.24
C LYS A 9 -51.48 36.70 -14.03
N LYS A 10 -51.04 37.75 -14.73
CA LYS A 10 -49.76 37.76 -15.45
C LYS A 10 -48.57 37.74 -14.50
N HIS A 11 -48.60 38.52 -13.42
CA HIS A 11 -47.57 38.50 -12.37
C HIS A 11 -47.50 37.15 -11.66
N ARG A 12 -48.65 36.52 -11.36
CA ARG A 12 -48.69 35.17 -10.79
C ARG A 12 -48.07 34.10 -11.71
N ARG A 13 -48.33 34.14 -13.02
CA ARG A 13 -47.73 33.20 -13.98
C ARG A 13 -46.22 33.41 -14.12
N LYS A 14 -45.74 34.65 -14.14
CA LYS A 14 -44.30 34.96 -14.15
C LYS A 14 -43.61 34.48 -12.87
N LEU A 15 -44.23 34.68 -11.71
CA LEU A 15 -43.72 34.20 -10.42
C LEU A 15 -43.67 32.66 -10.38
N ILE A 16 -44.73 31.97 -10.80
CA ILE A 16 -44.75 30.49 -10.89
C ILE A 16 -43.66 30.00 -11.85
N PHE A 17 -43.52 30.62 -13.02
CA PHE A 17 -42.46 30.26 -13.97
C PHE A 17 -41.05 30.45 -13.37
N LEU A 18 -40.82 31.57 -12.68
CA LEU A 18 -39.54 31.84 -12.02
C LEU A 18 -39.26 30.84 -10.89
N LEU A 19 -40.27 30.51 -10.08
CA LEU A 19 -40.14 29.50 -9.02
C LEU A 19 -39.86 28.10 -9.59
N LEU A 20 -40.57 27.69 -10.66
CA LEU A 20 -40.36 26.40 -11.30
C LEU A 20 -39.01 26.33 -12.01
N SER A 21 -38.61 27.38 -12.72
CA SER A 21 -37.30 27.45 -13.38
C SER A 21 -36.16 27.51 -12.37
N GLY A 22 -36.35 28.24 -11.26
CA GLY A 22 -35.41 28.28 -10.14
C GLY A 22 -35.28 26.92 -9.45
N ALA A 23 -36.39 26.24 -9.19
CA ALA A 23 -36.38 24.88 -8.63
C ALA A 23 -35.69 23.90 -9.59
N ALA A 24 -36.01 23.94 -10.89
CA ALA A 24 -35.34 23.12 -11.90
C ALA A 24 -33.83 23.42 -11.97
N GLY A 25 -33.45 24.70 -11.91
CA GLY A 25 -32.04 25.11 -11.86
C GLY A 25 -31.31 24.57 -10.62
N ILE A 26 -31.92 24.66 -9.44
CA ILE A 26 -31.36 24.08 -8.20
C ILE A 26 -31.24 22.57 -8.31
N ILE A 27 -32.26 21.88 -8.84
CA ILE A 27 -32.22 20.42 -9.05
C ILE A 27 -31.06 20.05 -9.97
N LEU A 28 -30.91 20.74 -11.11
CA LEU A 28 -29.80 20.50 -12.03
C LEU A 28 -28.44 20.78 -11.40
N LEU A 29 -28.32 21.83 -10.57
CA LEU A 29 -27.08 22.13 -9.84
C LEU A 29 -26.76 21.05 -8.81
N VAL A 30 -27.76 20.53 -8.09
CA VAL A 30 -27.57 19.44 -7.12
C VAL A 30 -27.16 18.15 -7.83
N ILE A 31 -27.84 17.80 -8.92
CA ILE A 31 -27.50 16.61 -9.72
C ILE A 31 -26.09 16.74 -10.31
N GLY A 32 -25.78 17.89 -10.93
CA GLY A 32 -24.46 18.13 -11.50
C GLY A 32 -23.37 18.15 -10.44
N GLY A 33 -23.62 18.74 -9.28
CA GLY A 33 -22.70 18.73 -8.14
C GLY A 33 -22.46 17.33 -7.60
N TYR A 34 -23.49 16.50 -7.50
CA TYR A 34 -23.38 15.10 -7.06
C TYR A 34 -22.58 14.26 -8.08
N GLN A 35 -22.89 14.38 -9.37
CA GLN A 35 -22.14 13.66 -10.42
C GLN A 35 -20.67 14.08 -10.48
N LEU A 36 -20.38 15.37 -10.36
CA LEU A 36 -19.01 15.87 -10.29
C LEU A 36 -18.29 15.31 -9.06
N MET A 37 -18.96 15.28 -7.91
CA MET A 37 -18.44 14.70 -6.69
C MET A 37 -18.08 13.23 -6.88
N GLU A 38 -19.03 12.41 -7.31
CA GLU A 38 -18.85 10.97 -7.56
C GLU A 38 -17.73 10.71 -8.56
N PHE A 39 -17.65 11.51 -9.64
CA PHE A 39 -16.55 11.42 -10.59
C PHE A 39 -15.19 11.71 -9.94
N THR A 40 -15.07 12.81 -9.19
CA THR A 40 -13.80 13.18 -8.51
C THR A 40 -13.39 12.26 -7.37
N ASP A 41 -14.27 11.34 -6.97
CA ASP A 41 -14.03 10.31 -5.96
C ASP A 41 -13.79 8.92 -6.58
N SER A 42 -13.93 8.80 -7.91
CA SER A 42 -13.71 7.54 -8.60
C SER A 42 -12.23 7.17 -8.68
N THR A 43 -11.96 5.86 -8.71
CA THR A 43 -10.62 5.33 -8.97
C THR A 43 -10.09 5.76 -10.33
N ASP A 44 -10.96 5.97 -11.32
CA ASP A 44 -10.57 6.47 -12.64
C ASP A 44 -10.08 7.92 -12.59
N PHE A 45 -10.72 8.79 -11.81
CA PHE A 45 -10.23 10.16 -11.61
C PHE A 45 -8.86 10.15 -10.92
N CYS A 46 -8.71 9.41 -9.83
CA CYS A 46 -7.46 9.38 -9.09
C CYS A 46 -6.33 8.70 -9.88
N GLY A 47 -6.59 7.57 -10.54
CA GLY A 47 -5.56 6.74 -11.16
C GLY A 47 -5.27 7.03 -12.63
N ARG A 48 -6.26 7.51 -13.40
CA ARG A 48 -6.13 7.69 -14.85
C ARG A 48 -6.04 9.15 -15.30
N LEU A 49 -6.64 10.09 -14.58
CA LEU A 49 -6.60 11.49 -15.02
C LEU A 49 -5.19 12.07 -14.96
N CYS A 50 -4.48 11.81 -13.86
CA CYS A 50 -3.07 12.18 -13.67
C CYS A 50 -2.14 11.00 -14.00
N HIS A 51 -2.45 10.27 -15.08
CA HIS A 51 -1.81 8.99 -15.42
C HIS A 51 -0.30 8.99 -15.22
N GLN A 52 0.45 9.99 -15.70
CA GLN A 52 1.91 10.00 -15.54
C GLN A 52 2.39 9.91 -14.07
N VAL A 53 1.71 10.58 -13.15
CA VAL A 53 2.11 10.65 -11.73
C VAL A 53 1.57 9.44 -10.96
N MET A 54 0.34 9.06 -11.27
CA MET A 54 -0.40 8.01 -10.55
C MET A 54 -0.27 6.63 -11.18
N TYR A 55 0.39 6.51 -12.34
CA TYR A 55 0.55 5.24 -13.05
C TYR A 55 1.15 4.14 -12.17
N PRO A 56 2.25 4.38 -11.40
CA PRO A 56 2.81 3.33 -10.56
C PRO A 56 1.79 2.86 -9.50
N GLU A 57 1.24 3.80 -8.73
CA GLU A 57 0.29 3.53 -7.63
C GLU A 57 -0.99 2.86 -8.13
N TYR A 58 -1.54 3.31 -9.27
CA TYR A 58 -2.73 2.76 -9.89
C TYR A 58 -2.50 1.35 -10.45
N THR A 59 -1.33 1.11 -11.06
CA THR A 59 -1.00 -0.19 -11.64
C THR A 59 -0.87 -1.25 -10.54
N VAL A 60 -0.14 -0.96 -9.46
CA VAL A 60 -0.01 -1.94 -8.35
C VAL A 60 -1.30 -2.07 -7.53
N TYR A 61 -2.12 -1.02 -7.45
CA TYR A 61 -3.45 -1.08 -6.83
C TYR A 61 -4.33 -2.14 -7.49
N GLN A 62 -4.31 -2.26 -8.83
CA GLN A 62 -5.13 -3.21 -9.58
C GLN A 62 -4.81 -4.67 -9.24
N GLU A 63 -3.56 -4.97 -8.90
CA GLU A 63 -3.09 -6.30 -8.51
C GLU A 63 -3.18 -6.54 -6.98
N SER A 64 -3.64 -5.55 -6.22
CA SER A 64 -3.71 -5.63 -4.77
C SER A 64 -4.97 -6.35 -4.25
N PRO A 65 -4.96 -6.83 -2.99
CA PRO A 65 -6.17 -7.31 -2.31
C PRO A 65 -7.29 -6.27 -2.18
N HIS A 66 -6.96 -4.99 -2.38
CA HIS A 66 -7.87 -3.84 -2.26
C HIS A 66 -8.27 -3.27 -3.62
N SER A 67 -8.02 -3.97 -4.74
CA SER A 67 -8.32 -3.49 -6.11
C SER A 67 -9.80 -3.19 -6.41
N ARG A 68 -10.71 -3.55 -5.49
CA ARG A 68 -12.15 -3.27 -5.56
C ARG A 68 -12.62 -2.22 -4.55
N VAL A 69 -11.71 -1.60 -3.82
CA VAL A 69 -11.99 -0.55 -2.83
C VAL A 69 -11.57 0.78 -3.45
N ASN A 70 -12.49 1.74 -3.60
CA ASN A 70 -12.17 3.02 -4.24
C ASN A 70 -11.06 3.77 -3.50
N CYS A 71 -10.23 4.54 -4.21
CA CYS A 71 -9.11 5.28 -3.61
C CYS A 71 -9.57 6.17 -2.43
N VAL A 72 -10.75 6.78 -2.55
CA VAL A 72 -11.30 7.70 -1.54
C VAL A 72 -11.65 7.04 -0.21
N GLU A 73 -11.91 5.73 -0.21
CA GLU A 73 -12.20 4.97 1.02
C GLU A 73 -11.01 5.02 1.97
N CYS A 74 -9.79 5.06 1.41
CA CYS A 74 -8.56 5.15 2.18
C CYS A 74 -7.99 6.57 2.25
N HIS A 75 -7.99 7.30 1.13
CA HIS A 75 -7.27 8.58 1.01
C HIS A 75 -8.09 9.83 1.34
N VAL A 76 -9.43 9.74 1.39
CA VAL A 76 -10.32 10.89 1.65
C VAL A 76 -11.19 10.66 2.88
N GLY A 77 -11.76 9.46 3.03
CA GLY A 77 -12.62 9.04 4.15
C GLY A 77 -14.07 9.55 4.06
N TYR A 78 -14.96 8.92 4.83
CA TYR A 78 -16.37 9.31 4.97
C TYR A 78 -16.57 10.42 6.00
N GLY A 79 -17.50 11.34 5.72
CA GLY A 79 -17.91 12.42 6.62
C GLY A 79 -17.61 13.82 6.06
N GLY A 80 -18.56 14.74 6.18
CA GLY A 80 -18.53 16.04 5.48
C GLY A 80 -17.29 16.90 5.77
N GLY A 81 -16.73 16.83 6.99
CA GLY A 81 -15.55 17.62 7.37
C GLY A 81 -14.24 17.17 6.69
N TYR A 82 -13.96 15.87 6.70
CA TYR A 82 -12.78 15.29 6.04
C TYR A 82 -12.89 15.36 4.53
N PHE A 83 -14.11 15.18 4.00
CA PHE A 83 -14.40 15.35 2.58
C PHE A 83 -14.05 16.76 2.08
N VAL A 84 -14.49 17.82 2.76
CA VAL A 84 -14.14 19.20 2.36
C VAL A 84 -12.65 19.45 2.52
N ARG A 85 -12.06 18.98 3.62
CA ARG A 85 -10.61 19.16 3.89
C ARG A 85 -9.76 18.48 2.82
N SER A 86 -10.11 17.29 2.38
CA SER A 86 -9.36 16.55 1.37
C SER A 86 -9.37 17.31 0.04
N LYS A 87 -10.52 17.82 -0.41
CA LYS A 87 -10.66 18.58 -1.66
C LYS A 87 -9.86 19.88 -1.62
N ILE A 88 -9.87 20.61 -0.51
CA ILE A 88 -9.03 21.82 -0.33
C ILE A 88 -7.54 21.44 -0.33
N SER A 89 -7.15 20.38 0.37
CA SER A 89 -5.77 19.90 0.43
C SER A 89 -5.26 19.30 -0.90
N GLY A 90 -6.17 18.97 -1.81
CA GLY A 90 -5.87 18.49 -3.17
C GLY A 90 -5.54 19.61 -4.16
N ILE A 91 -5.97 20.85 -3.92
CA ILE A 91 -5.70 22.00 -4.82
C ILE A 91 -4.20 22.19 -5.06
N PRO A 92 -3.32 22.22 -4.03
CA PRO A 92 -1.88 22.30 -4.25
C PRO A 92 -1.31 21.11 -5.02
N GLN A 93 -1.90 19.92 -4.90
CA GLN A 93 -1.43 18.73 -5.60
C GLN A 93 -1.75 18.82 -7.10
N VAL A 94 -2.97 19.23 -7.45
CA VAL A 94 -3.35 19.51 -8.84
C VAL A 94 -2.45 20.58 -9.44
N TRP A 95 -2.18 21.65 -8.70
CA TRP A 95 -1.23 22.68 -9.13
C TRP A 95 0.16 22.10 -9.37
N ALA A 96 0.70 21.31 -8.43
CA ALA A 96 2.00 20.70 -8.57
C ALA A 96 2.10 19.77 -9.79
N VAL A 97 1.04 19.03 -10.11
CA VAL A 97 0.97 18.21 -11.34
C VAL A 97 1.00 19.10 -12.58
N LEU A 98 0.21 20.18 -12.61
CA LEU A 98 0.17 21.13 -13.74
C LEU A 98 1.51 21.86 -13.95
N THR A 99 2.21 22.22 -12.88
CA THR A 99 3.51 22.92 -12.93
C THR A 99 4.71 21.98 -12.87
N ASN A 100 4.48 20.67 -12.86
CA ASN A 100 5.53 19.64 -12.76
C ASN A 100 6.49 19.83 -11.56
N SER A 101 5.97 20.32 -10.42
CA SER A 101 6.77 20.72 -9.25
C SER A 101 6.66 19.73 -8.08
N TYR A 102 6.40 18.45 -8.35
CA TYR A 102 6.32 17.38 -7.37
C TYR A 102 7.61 16.54 -7.31
N GLU A 103 7.82 15.86 -6.19
CA GLU A 103 8.96 14.95 -5.96
C GLU A 103 8.79 13.62 -6.72
N ARG A 104 9.92 13.03 -7.13
CA ARG A 104 9.99 11.72 -7.80
C ARG A 104 11.09 10.89 -7.14
N PRO A 105 10.78 9.78 -6.46
CA PRO A 105 9.45 9.25 -6.18
C PRO A 105 8.65 10.12 -5.21
N ILE A 106 7.34 9.84 -5.07
CA ILE A 106 6.48 10.52 -4.09
C ILE A 106 6.96 10.12 -2.69
N THR A 107 7.19 11.11 -1.82
CA THR A 107 7.68 10.85 -0.46
C THR A 107 6.62 10.20 0.43
N THR A 108 7.06 9.24 1.24
CA THR A 108 6.23 8.55 2.24
C THR A 108 6.86 8.65 3.63
N PRO A 109 6.06 8.68 4.70
CA PRO A 109 4.59 8.53 4.74
C PRO A 109 3.83 9.80 4.31
N VAL A 110 2.62 9.62 3.75
CA VAL A 110 1.74 10.74 3.37
C VAL A 110 1.20 11.42 4.64
N LYS A 111 1.40 12.73 4.75
CA LYS A 111 1.16 13.49 6.00
C LYS A 111 -0.32 13.77 6.31
N ASN A 112 -1.21 13.69 5.32
CA ASN A 112 -2.62 14.06 5.43
C ASN A 112 -3.58 12.86 5.30
N LEU A 113 -3.09 11.64 5.52
CA LEU A 113 -3.96 10.47 5.62
C LEU A 113 -4.83 10.56 6.88
N ARG A 114 -6.03 9.99 6.79
CA ARG A 114 -6.93 9.82 7.91
C ARG A 114 -6.30 8.85 8.95
N PRO A 115 -6.62 8.96 10.25
CA PRO A 115 -6.17 7.97 11.22
C PRO A 115 -6.51 6.55 10.76
N ALA A 116 -5.53 5.65 10.79
CA ALA A 116 -5.68 4.32 10.19
C ALA A 116 -6.87 3.56 10.78
N ARG A 117 -7.12 3.70 12.08
CA ARG A 117 -8.28 3.08 12.76
C ARG A 117 -9.62 3.45 12.12
N GLU A 118 -9.83 4.73 11.79
CA GLU A 118 -11.10 5.18 11.21
C GLU A 118 -11.32 4.74 9.75
N THR A 119 -10.26 4.26 9.09
CA THR A 119 -10.25 3.81 7.69
C THR A 119 -10.20 2.29 7.61
N CYS A 120 -9.16 1.67 8.16
CA CYS A 120 -8.92 0.24 8.12
C CYS A 120 -10.00 -0.52 8.91
N GLU A 121 -10.43 0.01 10.06
CA GLU A 121 -11.31 -0.75 10.97
C GLU A 121 -12.79 -0.77 10.56
N GLN A 122 -13.14 -0.04 9.50
CA GLN A 122 -14.45 -0.18 8.86
C GLN A 122 -14.63 -1.58 8.24
N CYS A 123 -13.51 -2.20 7.82
CA CYS A 123 -13.49 -3.50 7.16
C CYS A 123 -12.73 -4.57 7.96
N HIS A 124 -11.67 -4.20 8.68
CA HIS A 124 -10.82 -5.11 9.46
C HIS A 124 -11.08 -4.92 10.96
N ARG A 125 -11.43 -5.96 11.70
CA ARG A 125 -11.71 -5.84 13.15
C ARG A 125 -10.62 -6.54 13.95
N PRO A 126 -9.60 -5.84 14.44
CA PRO A 126 -8.51 -6.49 15.15
C PRO A 126 -8.94 -7.13 16.48
N GLU A 127 -10.04 -6.66 17.06
CA GLU A 127 -10.67 -7.22 18.27
C GLU A 127 -11.31 -8.58 17.99
N ARG A 128 -11.67 -8.87 16.73
CA ARG A 128 -12.36 -10.08 16.30
C ARG A 128 -11.44 -10.91 15.41
N PHE A 129 -10.44 -11.49 16.06
CA PHE A 129 -9.41 -12.30 15.44
C PHE A 129 -9.94 -13.47 14.61
N ALA A 130 -9.40 -13.62 13.38
CA ALA A 130 -9.80 -14.64 12.42
C ALA A 130 -8.93 -15.92 12.44
N GLY A 131 -7.87 -15.96 13.26
CA GLY A 131 -6.92 -17.08 13.30
C GLY A 131 -5.55 -16.74 12.72
N ASP A 132 -4.60 -17.63 12.98
CA ASP A 132 -3.23 -17.52 12.48
C ASP A 132 -3.17 -17.72 10.97
N LEU A 133 -2.21 -17.06 10.31
CA LEU A 133 -2.12 -17.04 8.85
C LEU A 133 -1.04 -18.00 8.36
N VAL A 134 -1.43 -18.96 7.53
CA VAL A 134 -0.48 -19.80 6.79
C VAL A 134 -0.09 -19.08 5.50
N ILE A 135 1.20 -18.75 5.38
CA ILE A 135 1.77 -18.12 4.19
C ILE A 135 2.67 -19.16 3.52
N SER A 136 2.44 -19.38 2.22
CA SER A 136 3.27 -20.26 1.41
C SER A 136 3.86 -19.50 0.24
N HIS A 137 5.18 -19.50 0.14
CA HIS A 137 5.95 -18.91 -0.95
C HIS A 137 6.52 -20.02 -1.81
N THR A 138 6.10 -20.09 -3.07
CA THR A 138 6.71 -20.95 -4.07
C THR A 138 7.74 -20.14 -4.83
N THR A 139 8.99 -20.57 -4.85
CA THR A 139 10.08 -19.97 -5.61
C THR A 139 10.65 -20.97 -6.61
N TYR A 140 11.27 -20.45 -7.67
CA TYR A 140 11.88 -21.26 -8.72
C TYR A 140 13.33 -20.86 -8.90
N ALA A 141 14.24 -21.84 -8.87
CA ALA A 141 15.66 -21.61 -9.13
C ALA A 141 15.86 -21.17 -10.59
N PRO A 142 16.83 -20.29 -10.87
CA PRO A 142 17.14 -19.85 -12.24
C PRO A 142 18.00 -20.89 -13.00
N ASP A 143 17.57 -22.15 -13.00
CA ASP A 143 18.23 -23.27 -13.67
C ASP A 143 17.42 -23.78 -14.88
N ASN A 144 17.91 -24.81 -15.57
CA ASN A 144 17.23 -25.36 -16.73
C ASN A 144 15.84 -25.90 -16.37
N ALA A 145 15.70 -26.55 -15.21
CA ALA A 145 14.47 -27.21 -14.79
C ALA A 145 13.46 -26.24 -14.14
N ASN A 146 13.87 -25.00 -13.86
CA ASN A 146 13.19 -24.08 -12.96
C ASN A 146 12.85 -24.81 -11.65
N THR A 147 13.86 -25.28 -10.91
CA THR A 147 13.64 -26.13 -9.73
C THR A 147 12.74 -25.45 -8.70
N GLU A 148 11.59 -26.06 -8.41
CA GLU A 148 10.56 -25.55 -7.50
C GLU A 148 10.94 -25.77 -6.04
N ARG A 149 10.78 -24.72 -5.21
CA ARG A 149 10.90 -24.76 -3.77
C ARG A 149 9.65 -24.14 -3.14
N VAL A 150 9.08 -24.81 -2.15
CA VAL A 150 7.96 -24.28 -1.37
C VAL A 150 8.45 -24.00 0.04
N ASP A 151 8.27 -22.77 0.48
CA ASP A 151 8.47 -22.33 1.84
C ASP A 151 7.11 -21.99 2.47
N THR A 152 6.68 -22.79 3.46
CA THR A 152 5.47 -22.52 4.23
C THR A 152 5.83 -22.07 5.65
N ARG A 153 5.16 -21.00 6.09
CA ARG A 153 5.28 -20.41 7.42
C ARG A 153 3.90 -20.16 7.99
N ILE A 154 3.77 -20.27 9.32
CA ILE A 154 2.55 -19.90 10.02
C ILE A 154 2.85 -18.67 10.87
N MET A 155 2.13 -17.59 10.60
CA MET A 155 2.23 -16.33 11.29
C MET A 155 1.29 -16.32 12.49
N ARG A 156 1.83 -15.96 13.65
CA ARG A 156 1.07 -15.69 14.88
C ARG A 156 0.43 -14.31 14.77
N VAL A 157 -0.74 -14.26 14.15
CA VAL A 157 -1.38 -12.98 13.83
C VAL A 157 -2.00 -12.38 15.10
N GLY A 158 -2.65 -13.21 15.91
CA GLY A 158 -3.31 -12.82 17.16
C GLY A 158 -4.25 -11.61 17.04
N GLY A 159 -4.41 -10.88 18.15
CA GLY A 159 -5.42 -9.85 18.33
C GLY A 159 -6.33 -10.17 19.52
N GLY A 160 -7.42 -9.44 19.66
CA GLY A 160 -8.31 -9.51 20.82
C GLY A 160 -8.52 -8.15 21.50
N GLU A 161 -9.34 -8.13 22.54
CA GLU A 161 -9.66 -6.92 23.31
C GLU A 161 -8.74 -6.82 24.53
N ALA A 162 -8.13 -5.65 24.72
CA ALA A 162 -7.37 -5.28 25.93
C ALA A 162 -6.46 -6.42 26.46
N GLU A 163 -6.77 -6.94 27.66
CA GLU A 163 -5.97 -7.94 28.37
C GLU A 163 -5.95 -9.33 27.70
N ALA A 164 -6.86 -9.60 26.75
CA ALA A 164 -6.87 -10.83 25.97
C ALA A 164 -6.08 -10.73 24.66
N ALA A 165 -5.56 -9.54 24.34
CA ALA A 165 -4.79 -9.31 23.13
C ALA A 165 -3.43 -10.02 23.19
N ARG A 166 -3.06 -10.67 22.09
CA ARG A 166 -1.86 -11.51 22.00
C ARG A 166 -1.24 -11.48 20.61
N ASP A 167 -0.01 -11.99 20.52
CA ASP A 167 0.79 -12.12 19.30
C ASP A 167 0.88 -10.79 18.51
N ILE A 168 1.22 -10.78 17.22
CA ILE A 168 1.60 -9.56 16.49
C ILE A 168 0.59 -8.40 16.64
N HIS A 169 -0.72 -8.67 16.60
CA HIS A 169 -1.74 -7.64 16.72
C HIS A 169 -2.01 -7.14 18.15
N TRP A 170 -1.34 -7.62 19.19
CA TRP A 170 -1.49 -7.01 20.52
C TRP A 170 -1.15 -5.50 20.51
N HIS A 171 -0.22 -5.09 19.62
CA HIS A 171 0.23 -3.71 19.47
C HIS A 171 -0.86 -2.71 19.10
N ILE A 172 -1.92 -3.16 18.40
CA ILE A 172 -3.04 -2.30 18.03
C ILE A 172 -4.20 -2.40 19.02
N ALA A 173 -4.16 -3.35 19.96
CA ALA A 173 -5.17 -3.53 21.00
C ALA A 173 -4.76 -2.83 22.31
N ALA A 174 -3.46 -2.76 22.56
CA ALA A 174 -2.85 -1.99 23.63
C ALA A 174 -2.53 -0.55 23.21
N SER A 175 -2.28 0.31 24.19
CA SER A 175 -1.78 1.68 23.99
C SER A 175 -0.26 1.68 23.87
N VAL A 176 0.24 1.39 22.66
CA VAL A 176 1.67 1.42 22.35
C VAL A 176 2.03 2.78 21.75
N TRP A 177 2.83 3.55 22.46
CA TRP A 177 3.38 4.83 22.01
C TRP A 177 4.81 4.65 21.52
N TYR A 178 5.22 5.39 20.50
CA TYR A 178 6.60 5.37 20.02
C TYR A 178 7.09 6.75 19.56
N LEU A 179 8.41 6.95 19.62
CA LEU A 179 9.10 8.15 19.12
C LEU A 179 9.91 7.80 17.87
N PRO A 180 9.50 8.24 16.67
CA PRO A 180 10.34 8.14 15.48
C PRO A 180 11.50 9.15 15.54
N LEU A 181 12.69 8.73 15.14
CA LEU A 181 13.88 9.57 15.05
C LEU A 181 14.10 10.14 13.64
N ASP A 182 13.47 9.56 12.63
CA ASP A 182 13.52 9.99 11.23
C ASP A 182 12.12 10.21 10.62
N ALA A 183 12.07 10.92 9.49
CA ALA A 183 10.83 11.26 8.81
C ALA A 183 10.09 10.06 8.20
N ALA A 184 10.81 9.00 7.79
CA ALA A 184 10.24 7.77 7.24
C ALA A 184 9.76 6.80 8.34
N ARG A 185 10.02 7.13 9.61
CA ARG A 185 9.63 6.39 10.82
C ARG A 185 10.24 4.98 10.85
N GLN A 186 11.48 4.86 10.40
CA GLN A 186 12.20 3.60 10.35
C GLN A 186 13.16 3.43 11.53
N ASP A 187 13.64 4.52 12.11
CA ASP A 187 14.42 4.53 13.33
C ASP A 187 13.51 4.95 14.49
N ILE A 188 13.33 4.06 15.47
CA ILE A 188 12.53 4.30 16.67
C ILE A 188 13.49 4.41 17.85
N GLY A 189 13.39 5.52 18.58
CA GLY A 189 14.25 5.82 19.72
C GLY A 189 13.65 5.41 21.05
N TRP A 190 12.32 5.42 21.15
CA TRP A 190 11.61 5.13 22.38
C TRP A 190 10.27 4.47 22.10
N VAL A 191 9.88 3.55 22.98
CA VAL A 191 8.55 2.93 23.03
C VAL A 191 8.04 2.98 24.46
N GLY A 192 6.78 3.37 24.63
CA GLY A 192 6.05 3.34 25.89
C GLY A 192 4.80 2.48 25.74
N VAL A 193 4.65 1.46 26.58
CA VAL A 193 3.46 0.59 26.61
C VAL A 193 2.66 0.95 27.85
N GLU A 194 1.46 1.48 27.64
CA GLU A 194 0.54 1.84 28.73
C GLU A 194 -0.33 0.63 29.11
N ASP A 195 -0.34 0.29 30.39
CA ASP A 195 -1.15 -0.79 30.95
C ASP A 195 -2.57 -0.35 31.32
N SER A 196 -3.46 -1.31 31.64
CA SER A 196 -4.86 -1.04 32.01
C SER A 196 -5.02 -0.26 33.32
N SER A 197 -3.97 -0.16 34.13
CA SER A 197 -3.93 0.60 35.39
C SER A 197 -3.29 1.99 35.26
N GLY A 198 -2.85 2.38 34.06
CA GLY A 198 -2.20 3.67 33.76
C GLY A 198 -0.69 3.69 34.03
N GLY A 199 -0.07 2.53 34.29
CA GLY A 199 1.39 2.39 34.32
C GLY A 199 1.98 2.41 32.92
N LEU A 200 3.22 2.89 32.80
CA LEU A 200 3.93 3.03 31.53
C LEU A 200 5.25 2.27 31.58
N ALA A 201 5.36 1.20 30.80
CA ALA A 201 6.62 0.48 30.60
C ALA A 201 7.39 1.13 29.45
N GLU A 202 8.60 1.60 29.72
CA GLU A 202 9.39 2.39 28.75
C GLU A 202 10.67 1.68 28.31
N TYR A 203 10.93 1.74 27.01
CA TYR A 203 12.08 1.14 26.35
C TYR A 203 12.78 2.21 25.50
N PHE A 204 14.11 2.21 25.53
CA PHE A 204 14.94 3.26 24.94
C PHE A 204 16.02 2.64 24.06
N SER A 205 16.39 3.34 22.99
CA SER A 205 17.56 2.99 22.20
C SER A 205 18.83 3.40 22.95
N PRO A 206 19.71 2.45 23.32
CA PRO A 206 20.90 2.74 24.12
C PRO A 206 21.88 3.65 23.37
N ASP A 207 21.97 3.52 22.05
CA ASP A 207 22.91 4.25 21.19
C ASP A 207 22.41 5.65 20.80
N LYS A 208 21.15 5.97 21.11
CA LYS A 208 20.46 7.20 20.68
C LYS A 208 19.96 8.04 21.85
N SER A 209 20.46 7.79 23.06
CA SER A 209 19.95 8.41 24.29
C SER A 209 19.98 9.94 24.29
N SER A 210 20.93 10.57 23.58
CA SER A 210 21.01 12.03 23.47
C SER A 210 19.90 12.64 22.62
N GLU A 211 19.30 11.86 21.72
CA GLU A 211 18.22 12.29 20.84
C GLU A 211 16.83 12.09 21.47
N ILE A 212 16.75 11.42 22.62
CA ILE A 212 15.52 11.02 23.30
C ILE A 212 15.37 11.83 24.59
N THR A 213 14.70 12.99 24.50
CA THR A 213 14.38 13.83 25.67
C THR A 213 12.90 13.72 26.05
N PRO A 214 12.53 13.94 27.32
CA PRO A 214 11.14 13.97 27.74
C PRO A 214 10.29 14.97 26.94
N GLU A 215 10.82 16.16 26.63
CA GLU A 215 10.08 17.16 25.85
C GLU A 215 9.81 16.69 24.41
N ARG A 216 10.78 15.98 23.82
CA ARG A 216 10.62 15.43 22.48
C ARG A 216 9.61 14.29 22.47
N ILE A 217 9.66 13.38 23.46
CA ILE A 217 8.66 12.32 23.61
C ILE A 217 7.27 12.94 23.73
N GLU A 218 7.07 13.93 24.60
CA GLU A 218 5.75 14.55 24.80
C GLU A 218 5.20 15.18 23.51
N LYS A 219 6.04 15.83 22.71
CA LYS A 219 5.64 16.57 21.50
C LYS A 219 5.52 15.68 20.26
N GLU A 220 6.38 14.69 20.12
CA GLU A 220 6.58 13.95 18.86
C GLU A 220 6.18 12.47 18.94
N ARG A 221 5.85 11.95 20.15
CA ARG A 221 5.35 10.58 20.26
C ARG A 221 4.08 10.37 19.45
N ARG A 222 3.94 9.16 18.95
CA ARG A 222 2.81 8.71 18.15
C ARG A 222 2.21 7.49 18.80
N LEU A 223 0.89 7.41 18.80
CA LEU A 223 0.21 6.15 19.09
C LEU A 223 0.39 5.25 17.88
N MET A 224 0.80 4.00 18.13
CA MET A 224 0.96 3.00 17.08
C MET A 224 -0.39 2.68 16.44
N ASP A 225 -0.42 2.65 15.13
CA ASP A 225 -1.62 2.33 14.35
C ASP A 225 -1.35 1.28 13.26
N CYS A 226 -2.38 0.93 12.51
CA CYS A 226 -2.30 -0.11 11.48
C CYS A 226 -1.21 0.18 10.43
N VAL A 227 -1.00 1.45 10.04
CA VAL A 227 -0.06 1.79 8.95
C VAL A 227 1.38 1.86 9.43
N ASP A 228 1.65 1.81 10.74
CA ASP A 228 3.02 1.68 11.23
C ASP A 228 3.62 0.30 10.89
N CYS A 229 2.77 -0.72 10.72
CA CYS A 229 3.14 -2.07 10.27
C CYS A 229 2.67 -2.38 8.84
N HIS A 230 1.41 -2.06 8.49
CA HIS A 230 0.83 -2.25 7.16
C HIS A 230 0.96 -1.00 6.28
N ASN A 231 2.16 -0.41 6.22
CA ASN A 231 2.42 0.85 5.50
C ASN A 231 2.27 0.72 3.96
N ARG A 232 2.12 -0.52 3.44
CA ARG A 232 1.90 -0.85 2.03
C ARG A 232 0.73 -1.82 1.83
N ALA A 233 -0.46 -1.46 2.32
CA ALA A 233 -1.64 -2.33 2.21
C ALA A 233 -2.17 -2.58 0.78
N THR A 234 -1.95 -1.65 -0.15
CA THR A 234 -2.44 -1.75 -1.54
C THR A 234 -1.33 -1.51 -2.57
N HIS A 235 -0.49 -0.49 -2.35
CA HIS A 235 0.56 -0.13 -3.29
C HIS A 235 1.86 -0.91 -3.04
N VAL A 236 1.82 -2.21 -3.33
CA VAL A 236 2.95 -3.13 -3.11
C VAL A 236 3.76 -3.29 -4.40
N TYR A 237 4.99 -2.77 -4.40
CA TYR A 237 5.93 -2.92 -5.51
C TYR A 237 6.73 -4.20 -5.35
N ARG A 238 6.33 -5.25 -6.06
CA ARG A 238 7.02 -6.55 -6.05
C ARG A 238 8.19 -6.56 -7.03
N SER A 239 9.22 -7.31 -6.69
CA SER A 239 10.40 -7.50 -7.53
C SER A 239 10.07 -8.36 -8.76
N PRO A 240 10.87 -8.26 -9.84
CA PRO A 240 10.77 -9.17 -10.97
C PRO A 240 10.86 -10.64 -10.55
N GLU A 241 11.72 -10.96 -9.58
CA GLU A 241 11.89 -12.31 -9.07
C GLU A 241 10.58 -12.87 -8.50
N GLU A 242 9.94 -12.14 -7.59
CA GLU A 242 8.67 -12.54 -6.95
C GLU A 242 7.51 -12.65 -7.95
N LEU A 243 7.44 -11.72 -8.91
CA LEU A 243 6.36 -11.72 -9.91
C LEU A 243 6.52 -12.87 -10.91
N VAL A 244 7.74 -13.17 -11.34
CA VAL A 244 8.01 -14.34 -12.20
C VAL A 244 7.74 -15.63 -11.44
N ASP A 245 8.12 -15.74 -10.17
CA ASP A 245 7.78 -16.91 -9.33
C ASP A 245 6.27 -17.08 -9.19
N THR A 246 5.55 -15.98 -8.94
CA THR A 246 4.09 -16.01 -8.86
C THR A 246 3.47 -16.48 -10.17
N ALA A 247 3.96 -16.00 -11.31
CA ALA A 247 3.46 -16.39 -12.63
C ALA A 247 3.76 -17.86 -12.98
N LEU A 248 4.92 -18.37 -12.57
CA LEU A 248 5.27 -19.80 -12.68
C LEU A 248 4.38 -20.68 -11.80
N ALA A 249 4.19 -20.29 -10.54
CA ALA A 249 3.34 -21.02 -9.58
C ALA A 249 1.86 -21.05 -10.02
N GLN A 250 1.38 -19.98 -10.64
CA GLN A 250 0.02 -19.88 -11.18
C GLN A 250 -0.14 -20.57 -12.55
N GLY A 251 0.94 -21.09 -13.15
CA GLY A 251 0.91 -21.70 -14.48
C GLY A 251 0.67 -20.72 -15.62
N LYS A 252 0.79 -19.41 -15.37
CA LYS A 252 0.73 -18.37 -16.42
C LYS A 252 1.99 -18.42 -17.29
N ILE A 253 3.12 -18.73 -16.67
CA ILE A 253 4.36 -19.11 -17.34
C ILE A 253 4.53 -20.62 -17.17
N ASP A 254 4.76 -21.31 -18.28
CA ASP A 254 4.99 -22.76 -18.27
C ASP A 254 6.38 -23.06 -17.69
N LYS A 255 6.41 -23.61 -16.47
CA LYS A 255 7.66 -23.93 -15.75
C LYS A 255 8.49 -25.03 -16.41
N THR A 256 7.96 -25.75 -17.40
CA THR A 256 8.72 -26.76 -18.16
C THR A 256 9.60 -26.16 -19.24
N LEU A 257 9.46 -24.86 -19.53
CA LEU A 257 10.31 -24.15 -20.50
C LEU A 257 11.72 -23.97 -19.92
N PRO A 258 12.77 -24.49 -20.60
CA PRO A 258 14.13 -24.40 -20.09
C PRO A 258 14.55 -22.96 -19.80
N TYR A 259 15.08 -22.70 -18.61
CA TYR A 259 15.62 -21.40 -18.18
C TYR A 259 14.63 -20.22 -18.22
N ILE A 260 13.32 -20.44 -18.29
CA ILE A 260 12.37 -19.32 -18.41
C ILE A 260 12.41 -18.36 -17.21
N LYS A 261 12.66 -18.87 -15.99
CA LYS A 261 12.88 -18.05 -14.79
C LYS A 261 14.08 -17.13 -14.97
N TRP A 262 15.21 -17.67 -15.40
CA TRP A 262 16.45 -16.91 -15.62
C TRP A 262 16.28 -15.85 -16.71
N GLN A 263 15.69 -16.22 -17.85
CA GLN A 263 15.43 -15.31 -18.97
C GLN A 263 14.50 -14.16 -18.56
N GLY A 264 13.40 -14.48 -17.87
CA GLY A 264 12.41 -13.50 -17.43
C GLY A 264 12.97 -12.50 -16.44
N VAL A 265 13.68 -12.98 -15.40
CA VAL A 265 14.28 -12.09 -14.39
C VAL A 265 15.38 -11.23 -15.01
N THR A 266 16.28 -11.81 -15.82
CA THR A 266 17.39 -11.07 -16.46
C THR A 266 16.89 -9.99 -17.44
N ALA A 267 15.73 -10.17 -18.06
CA ALA A 267 15.14 -9.14 -18.92
C ALA A 267 14.63 -7.92 -18.12
N LEU A 268 14.23 -8.13 -16.87
CA LEU A 268 13.55 -7.16 -16.02
C LEU A 268 14.46 -6.51 -14.95
N ASP A 269 15.51 -7.22 -14.53
CA ASP A 269 16.50 -6.85 -13.52
C ASP A 269 17.91 -6.88 -14.13
N PRO A 270 18.72 -5.80 -14.06
CA PRO A 270 18.53 -4.52 -13.35
C PRO A 270 17.41 -3.65 -13.92
N VAL A 271 17.00 -2.66 -13.11
CA VAL A 271 15.96 -1.67 -13.42
C VAL A 271 16.09 -1.15 -14.85
N ASN A 272 15.00 -1.26 -15.60
CA ASN A 272 14.95 -0.81 -16.99
C ASN A 272 14.68 0.70 -17.08
N PRO A 273 15.39 1.44 -17.96
CA PRO A 273 15.20 2.87 -18.17
C PRO A 273 13.88 3.23 -18.88
N SER A 274 13.25 2.28 -19.57
CA SER A 274 11.93 2.46 -20.18
C SER A 274 11.19 1.14 -20.31
N LEU A 275 9.85 1.21 -20.36
CA LEU A 275 9.00 0.04 -20.56
C LEU A 275 9.26 -0.60 -21.94
N GLU A 276 9.53 0.21 -22.97
CA GLU A 276 9.84 -0.26 -24.31
C GLU A 276 11.13 -1.08 -24.34
N LEU A 277 12.16 -0.67 -23.59
CA LEU A 277 13.40 -1.45 -23.50
C LEU A 277 13.18 -2.78 -22.76
N ALA A 278 12.41 -2.77 -21.67
CA ALA A 278 12.04 -4.00 -20.96
C ALA A 278 11.29 -4.97 -21.89
N ILE A 279 10.30 -4.47 -22.63
CA ILE A 279 9.54 -5.26 -23.62
C ILE A 279 10.46 -5.82 -24.71
N SER A 280 11.37 -5.01 -25.25
CA SER A 280 12.32 -5.46 -26.29
C SER A 280 13.24 -6.58 -25.79
N LYS A 281 13.74 -6.51 -24.56
CA LYS A 281 14.52 -7.59 -23.92
C LYS A 281 13.70 -8.87 -23.77
N ILE A 282 12.43 -8.74 -23.37
CA ILE A 282 11.52 -9.88 -23.21
C ILE A 282 11.22 -10.54 -24.56
N GLU A 283 11.02 -9.77 -25.63
CA GLU A 283 10.77 -10.31 -26.97
C GLU A 283 11.98 -11.10 -27.51
N ALA A 284 13.20 -10.72 -27.12
CA ALA A 284 14.42 -11.44 -27.47
C ALA A 284 14.49 -12.86 -26.86
N ILE A 285 13.66 -13.20 -25.86
CA ILE A 285 13.58 -14.55 -25.29
C ILE A 285 13.18 -15.58 -26.36
N ARG A 286 12.36 -15.18 -27.35
CA ARG A 286 12.00 -16.09 -28.46
C ARG A 286 13.23 -16.47 -29.29
N GLU A 287 14.16 -15.53 -29.48
CA GLU A 287 15.43 -15.77 -30.17
C GLU A 287 16.34 -16.71 -29.38
N PHE A 288 16.35 -16.58 -28.04
CA PHE A 288 17.05 -17.53 -27.17
C PHE A 288 16.58 -18.97 -27.41
N TYR A 289 15.26 -19.21 -27.45
CA TYR A 289 14.73 -20.55 -27.74
C TYR A 289 15.02 -21.00 -29.17
N ARG A 290 14.96 -20.10 -30.16
CA ARG A 290 15.32 -20.41 -31.55
C ARG A 290 16.75 -20.93 -31.69
N ASN A 291 17.69 -20.31 -30.97
CA ASN A 291 19.11 -20.62 -31.09
C ASN A 291 19.57 -21.79 -30.21
N ASN A 292 19.00 -21.94 -29.01
CA ASN A 292 19.48 -22.90 -28.02
C ASN A 292 18.57 -24.13 -27.85
N TYR A 293 17.28 -24.01 -28.17
CA TYR A 293 16.28 -25.07 -27.98
C TYR A 293 15.27 -25.12 -29.15
N PRO A 294 15.73 -25.31 -30.40
CA PRO A 294 14.85 -25.30 -31.58
C PRO A 294 13.73 -26.35 -31.50
N ASP A 295 13.99 -27.52 -30.92
CA ASP A 295 12.99 -28.57 -30.71
C ASP A 295 11.90 -28.14 -29.72
N VAL A 296 12.29 -27.42 -28.66
CA VAL A 296 11.32 -26.85 -27.70
C VAL A 296 10.51 -25.75 -28.36
N LEU A 297 11.12 -24.90 -29.19
CA LEU A 297 10.39 -23.87 -29.94
C LEU A 297 9.37 -24.50 -30.90
N ALA A 298 9.73 -25.57 -31.59
CA ALA A 298 8.83 -26.28 -32.50
C ALA A 298 7.67 -26.96 -31.75
N ALA A 299 7.94 -27.57 -30.59
CA ALA A 299 6.93 -28.30 -29.82
C ALA A 299 6.06 -27.39 -28.93
N GLN A 300 6.63 -26.33 -28.36
CA GLN A 300 6.05 -25.51 -27.30
C GLN A 300 6.01 -24.01 -27.64
N GLY A 301 6.10 -23.64 -28.92
CA GLY A 301 6.12 -22.24 -29.37
C GLY A 301 4.98 -21.39 -28.80
N ALA A 302 3.77 -21.96 -28.67
CA ALA A 302 2.64 -21.27 -28.05
C ALA A 302 2.81 -21.04 -26.53
N SER A 303 3.45 -21.96 -25.80
CA SER A 303 3.79 -21.75 -24.38
C SER A 303 4.84 -20.65 -24.22
N ILE A 304 5.84 -20.60 -25.12
CA ILE A 304 6.84 -19.53 -25.15
C ILE A 304 6.17 -18.17 -25.42
N ASP A 305 5.25 -18.11 -26.38
CA ASP A 305 4.53 -16.86 -26.69
C ASP A 305 3.67 -16.39 -25.50
N ARG A 306 2.99 -17.31 -24.80
CA ARG A 306 2.27 -16.96 -23.56
C ARG A 306 3.20 -16.46 -22.46
N ALA A 307 4.35 -17.10 -22.27
CA ALA A 307 5.34 -16.69 -21.29
C ALA A 307 5.88 -15.28 -21.58
N ILE A 308 6.17 -14.97 -22.85
CA ILE A 308 6.60 -13.64 -23.30
C ILE A 308 5.52 -12.59 -22.99
N GLU A 309 4.25 -12.86 -23.30
CA GLU A 309 3.17 -11.91 -23.00
C GLU A 309 2.97 -11.70 -21.49
N GLU A 310 3.09 -12.75 -20.67
CA GLU A 310 3.04 -12.58 -19.21
C GLU A 310 4.23 -11.80 -18.67
N LEU A 311 5.44 -12.03 -19.20
CA LEU A 311 6.61 -11.24 -18.84
C LEU A 311 6.44 -9.76 -19.22
N LYS A 312 5.78 -9.45 -20.34
CA LYS A 312 5.43 -8.06 -20.70
C LYS A 312 4.42 -7.45 -19.71
N ASN A 313 3.49 -8.24 -19.18
CA ASN A 313 2.60 -7.79 -18.09
C ASN A 313 3.40 -7.48 -16.83
N ILE A 314 4.33 -8.36 -16.45
CA ILE A 314 5.24 -8.14 -15.33
C ILE A 314 6.09 -6.87 -15.54
N ALA A 315 6.57 -6.60 -16.77
CA ALA A 315 7.32 -5.38 -17.07
C ALA A 315 6.54 -4.09 -16.75
N ARG A 316 5.22 -4.10 -16.93
CA ARG A 316 4.34 -2.96 -16.58
C ARG A 316 4.19 -2.78 -15.07
N LEU A 317 4.40 -3.84 -14.29
CA LEU A 317 4.34 -3.83 -12.82
C LEU A 317 5.68 -3.47 -12.16
N THR A 318 6.78 -3.44 -12.91
CA THR A 318 8.14 -3.24 -12.36
C THR A 318 8.87 -2.05 -12.95
N THR A 319 8.40 -1.46 -14.06
CA THR A 319 9.12 -0.43 -14.82
C THR A 319 8.40 0.92 -14.76
N PHE A 320 8.82 1.80 -13.85
CA PHE A 320 8.22 3.12 -13.62
C PHE A 320 9.24 4.28 -13.66
N PRO A 321 9.93 4.50 -14.79
CA PRO A 321 11.03 5.46 -14.86
C PRO A 321 10.60 6.92 -14.66
N GLU A 322 9.39 7.30 -15.07
CA GLU A 322 8.87 8.67 -14.98
C GLU A 322 8.75 9.15 -13.54
N MET A 323 8.41 8.23 -12.63
CA MET A 323 8.27 8.48 -11.21
C MET A 323 9.47 7.99 -10.40
N LYS A 324 10.48 7.39 -11.07
CA LYS A 324 11.66 6.80 -10.43
C LYS A 324 11.29 5.81 -9.33
N VAL A 325 10.25 5.01 -9.58
CA VAL A 325 9.78 3.97 -8.64
C VAL A 325 10.27 2.61 -9.11
N THR A 326 10.78 1.84 -8.16
CA THR A 326 11.28 0.47 -8.30
C THR A 326 10.75 -0.36 -7.12
N TRP A 327 10.93 -1.68 -7.17
CA TRP A 327 10.60 -2.59 -6.06
C TRP A 327 11.42 -2.35 -4.78
N GLU A 328 12.43 -1.47 -4.83
CA GLU A 328 13.29 -1.10 -3.70
C GLU A 328 13.01 0.31 -3.18
N THR A 329 12.17 1.09 -3.89
CA THR A 329 11.97 2.51 -3.61
C THR A 329 11.30 2.75 -2.26
N TYR A 330 10.41 1.84 -1.86
CA TYR A 330 9.58 2.00 -0.69
C TYR A 330 9.75 0.83 0.27
N ILE A 331 10.04 1.15 1.53
CA ILE A 331 10.16 0.16 2.60
C ILE A 331 8.77 -0.39 2.94
N ASP A 332 8.69 -1.71 3.14
CA ASP A 332 7.52 -2.41 3.65
C ASP A 332 7.81 -2.91 5.07
N ASN A 333 6.93 -2.53 6.01
CA ASN A 333 7.08 -2.83 7.43
C ASN A 333 6.35 -4.12 7.86
N ILE A 334 5.64 -4.81 6.96
CA ILE A 334 4.84 -5.99 7.29
C ILE A 334 5.68 -7.21 7.70
N GLY A 335 6.97 -7.19 7.37
CA GLY A 335 7.93 -8.24 7.70
C GLY A 335 9.36 -7.71 7.73
N HIS A 336 10.33 -8.62 7.71
CA HIS A 336 11.76 -8.28 7.89
C HIS A 336 12.64 -8.65 6.67
N GLN A 337 12.04 -8.85 5.49
CA GLN A 337 12.77 -9.18 4.25
C GLN A 337 13.17 -7.94 3.45
N LYS A 338 12.29 -6.93 3.39
CA LYS A 338 12.46 -5.69 2.60
C LYS A 338 12.61 -4.44 3.46
N GLY A 339 12.88 -4.62 4.75
CA GLY A 339 12.92 -3.57 5.73
C GLY A 339 13.12 -4.11 7.14
N PRO A 340 13.32 -3.23 8.13
CA PRO A 340 13.51 -3.63 9.52
C PRO A 340 12.22 -4.12 10.19
N GLY A 341 11.03 -3.72 9.71
CA GLY A 341 9.74 -4.19 10.23
C GLY A 341 9.61 -4.04 11.75
N CYS A 342 9.39 -5.16 12.45
CA CYS A 342 9.31 -5.22 13.92
C CYS A 342 10.66 -4.97 14.62
N PHE A 343 11.78 -5.26 13.95
CA PHE A 343 13.15 -5.06 14.50
C PHE A 343 13.55 -3.58 14.60
N ARG A 344 12.67 -2.66 14.22
CA ARG A 344 12.81 -1.25 14.61
C ARG A 344 12.76 -1.05 16.12
N CYS A 345 12.08 -1.97 16.84
CA CYS A 345 11.98 -1.98 18.30
C CYS A 345 12.58 -3.25 18.92
N HIS A 346 12.18 -4.42 18.40
CA HIS A 346 12.57 -5.72 18.94
C HIS A 346 14.06 -6.01 18.72
N GLY A 347 14.76 -6.40 19.77
CA GLY A 347 16.21 -6.65 19.80
C GLY A 347 17.08 -5.39 19.83
N LYS A 348 16.45 -4.20 19.86
CA LYS A 348 17.14 -2.90 19.79
C LYS A 348 16.89 -2.01 21.00
N LEU A 349 15.64 -1.92 21.47
CA LEU A 349 15.29 -1.05 22.59
C LEU A 349 15.40 -1.81 23.91
N GLU A 350 15.92 -1.15 24.93
CA GLU A 350 16.16 -1.72 26.25
C GLU A 350 15.30 -1.04 27.31
N ALA A 351 14.81 -1.80 28.27
CA ALA A 351 14.11 -1.26 29.44
C ALA A 351 15.05 -0.37 30.25
N ARG A 352 14.55 0.79 30.71
CA ARG A 352 15.31 1.70 31.57
C ARG A 352 14.67 1.79 32.95
N GLN A 353 15.02 0.86 33.84
CA GLN A 353 14.70 0.96 35.27
C GLN A 353 15.97 1.05 36.11
N ALA A 354 15.96 1.91 37.13
CA ALA A 354 17.09 2.04 38.05
C ALA A 354 17.25 0.76 38.89
N GLY A 355 18.36 0.04 38.67
CA GLY A 355 18.68 -1.19 39.42
C GLY A 355 18.14 -2.50 38.81
N ALA A 356 17.47 -2.44 37.65
CA ALA A 356 17.11 -3.62 36.86
C ALA A 356 18.18 -3.93 35.81
N GLU A 357 18.28 -5.19 35.39
CA GLU A 357 19.08 -5.55 34.22
C GLU A 357 18.53 -4.84 32.98
N LYS A 358 19.44 -4.43 32.09
CA LYS A 358 19.09 -3.89 30.78
C LYS A 358 18.55 -5.03 29.92
N GLU A 359 17.24 -5.19 29.93
CA GLU A 359 16.56 -6.19 29.13
C GLU A 359 16.10 -5.57 27.82
N ALA A 360 16.60 -6.09 26.70
CA ALA A 360 16.14 -5.73 25.38
C ALA A 360 14.74 -6.32 25.13
N ILE A 361 13.92 -5.62 24.35
CA ILE A 361 12.67 -6.20 23.85
C ILE A 361 13.02 -7.47 23.07
N ASP A 362 12.42 -8.61 23.42
CA ASP A 362 12.71 -9.92 22.81
C ASP A 362 12.53 -9.87 21.27
N ALA A 363 13.40 -10.54 20.53
CA ALA A 363 13.41 -10.62 19.07
C ALA A 363 13.36 -12.07 18.55
N ASP A 364 13.01 -13.03 19.41
CA ASP A 364 12.92 -14.43 19.03
C ASP A 364 11.89 -14.65 17.91
N CYS A 365 12.25 -15.49 16.93
CA CYS A 365 11.40 -15.77 15.78
C CYS A 365 10.04 -16.38 16.18
N SER A 366 9.97 -17.07 17.33
CA SER A 366 8.74 -17.70 17.83
C SER A 366 7.67 -16.72 18.31
N LEU A 367 8.03 -15.44 18.50
CA LEU A 367 7.07 -14.38 18.79
C LEU A 367 6.11 -14.15 17.61
N CYS A 368 6.61 -14.34 16.38
CA CYS A 368 5.88 -14.05 15.15
C CYS A 368 5.55 -15.32 14.33
N HIS A 369 6.33 -16.39 14.51
CA HIS A 369 6.24 -17.60 13.69
C HIS A 369 6.04 -18.86 14.54
N TYR A 370 5.26 -19.81 14.04
CA TYR A 370 5.37 -21.18 14.53
C TYR A 370 6.56 -21.87 13.85
N LEU A 371 7.60 -22.17 14.64
CA LEU A 371 8.81 -22.85 14.15
C LEU A 371 8.67 -24.38 14.15
N ALA A 372 7.74 -24.93 14.93
CA ALA A 372 7.63 -26.37 15.20
C ALA A 372 6.86 -27.18 14.13
N LEU A 373 6.53 -26.58 12.98
CA LEU A 373 5.79 -27.23 11.88
C LEU A 373 6.60 -27.28 10.56
N GLN A 374 7.90 -26.99 10.62
CA GLN A 374 8.81 -27.06 9.46
C GLN A 374 9.36 -28.46 9.24
#